data_AF-A0A8T3YM65-F1
#
_entry.id   AF-A0A8T3YM65-F1
#
_cell.length_a   1.000
_cell.length_b   1.000
_cell.length_c   1.000
_cell.angle_alpha   90.00
_cell.angle_beta   90.00
_cell.angle_gamma   90.00
#
_symmetry.space_group_name_H-M   'P 1'
#
loop_
_entity.id
_entity.type
_entity.pdbx_description
1 polymer ?
#
loop_
_entity_poly.entity_id
_entity_poly.type
_entity_poly.pdbx_seq_one_letter_code
_entity_poly.pdbx_strand_id
1 'polypeptide(L)'
;MNTLTELFGEVIYSYTLEQALVDGILVKTGHLQPSGLPVVFTSNLFEDVKDHYKEIIATGLELLNKPDEEDTPYMKLRVIETGSIWVVANAEGVTFMKPEDY
;
A
#
# COMPACT_ATOMS: atom_id res chain seq x y z
N MET A 1 -22.19 -18.88 -13.01
CA MET A 1 -21.26 -18.16 -12.11
C MET A 1 -22.15 -17.42 -11.14
N ASN A 2 -22.14 -17.79 -9.86
CA ASN A 2 -22.85 -17.02 -8.85
C ASN A 2 -22.03 -15.75 -8.58
N THR A 3 -22.69 -14.61 -8.47
CA THR A 3 -22.05 -13.35 -8.09
C THR A 3 -21.65 -13.40 -6.60
N LEU A 4 -20.63 -12.64 -6.20
CA LEU A 4 -20.22 -12.55 -4.79
C LEU A 4 -21.40 -12.12 -3.88
N THR A 5 -22.27 -11.27 -4.40
CA THR A 5 -23.50 -10.82 -3.74
C THR A 5 -24.51 -11.96 -3.53
N GLU A 6 -24.63 -12.90 -4.48
CA GLU A 6 -25.51 -14.08 -4.33
C GLU A 6 -24.99 -15.08 -3.28
N LEU A 7 -23.66 -15.09 -3.04
CA LEU A 7 -23.03 -16.01 -2.09
C LEU A 7 -22.91 -15.43 -0.68
N PHE A 8 -22.64 -14.13 -0.55
CA PHE A 8 -22.30 -13.48 0.72
C PHE A 8 -23.27 -12.34 1.10
N GLY A 9 -24.26 -12.02 0.27
CA GLY A 9 -25.16 -10.89 0.48
C GLY A 9 -24.54 -9.55 0.07
N GLU A 10 -25.24 -8.46 0.34
CA GLU A 10 -24.70 -7.11 0.11
C GLU A 10 -23.54 -6.80 1.07
N VAL A 11 -22.58 -6.03 0.58
CA VAL A 11 -21.49 -5.50 1.42
C VAL A 11 -22.10 -4.66 2.53
N ILE A 12 -21.94 -5.10 3.77
CA ILE A 12 -22.50 -4.43 4.95
C ILE A 12 -21.68 -3.20 5.37
N TYR A 13 -20.40 -3.16 4.99
CA TYR A 13 -19.49 -2.05 5.27
C TYR A 13 -18.26 -2.14 4.35
N SER A 14 -17.78 -0.99 3.86
CA SER A 14 -16.50 -0.84 3.18
C SER A 14 -15.70 0.27 3.84
N TYR A 15 -14.39 0.06 3.96
CA TYR A 15 -13.46 1.05 4.48
C TYR A 15 -12.50 1.47 3.37
N THR A 16 -12.54 2.74 2.98
CA THR A 16 -11.82 3.25 1.81
C THR A 16 -10.48 3.85 2.18
N LEU A 17 -9.58 3.95 1.20
CA LEU A 17 -8.32 4.68 1.34
C LEU A 17 -8.54 6.13 1.80
N GLU A 18 -9.59 6.80 1.31
CA GLU A 18 -9.93 8.16 1.72
C GLU A 18 -10.30 8.23 3.20
N GLN A 19 -11.10 7.28 3.69
CA GLN A 19 -11.44 7.19 5.11
C GLN A 19 -10.19 6.94 5.97
N ALA A 20 -9.30 6.03 5.54
CA ALA A 20 -8.06 5.75 6.24
C ALA A 20 -7.11 6.97 6.33
N LEU A 21 -7.11 7.83 5.30
CA LEU A 21 -6.38 9.10 5.32
C LEU A 21 -7.03 10.12 6.28
N VAL A 22 -8.35 10.24 6.28
CA VAL A 22 -9.10 11.15 7.17
C VAL A 22 -8.93 10.75 8.63
N ASP A 23 -8.95 9.46 8.92
CA ASP A 23 -8.80 8.91 10.27
C ASP A 23 -7.34 8.93 10.76
N GLY A 24 -6.39 9.33 9.91
CA GLY A 24 -4.97 9.40 10.25
C GLY A 24 -4.33 8.02 10.45
N ILE A 25 -4.91 6.97 9.88
CA ILE A 25 -4.30 5.62 9.82
C ILE A 25 -3.23 5.57 8.73
N LEU A 26 -3.45 6.29 7.63
CA LEU A 26 -2.49 6.45 6.55
C LEU A 26 -2.02 7.90 6.43
N VAL A 27 -0.76 8.08 6.10
CA VAL A 27 -0.13 9.36 5.80
C VAL A 27 0.21 9.42 4.31
N LYS A 28 -0.42 10.34 3.58
CA LYS A 28 -0.11 10.58 2.17
C LYS A 28 1.19 11.37 2.03
N THR A 29 2.17 10.80 1.35
CA THR A 29 3.52 11.39 1.18
C THR A 29 3.80 11.83 -0.26
N GLY A 30 2.97 11.42 -1.21
CA GLY A 30 3.11 11.81 -2.61
C GLY A 30 2.10 11.15 -3.54
N HIS A 31 2.44 11.14 -4.83
CA HIS A 31 1.72 10.44 -5.88
C HIS A 31 2.69 9.94 -6.96
N LEU A 32 2.36 8.81 -7.58
CA LEU A 32 3.05 8.30 -8.76
C LEU A 32 2.70 9.14 -9.99
N GLN A 33 3.66 9.25 -10.91
CA GLN A 33 3.42 9.81 -12.25
C GLN A 33 3.65 8.73 -13.32
N PRO A 34 2.86 8.71 -14.40
CA PRO A 34 1.78 9.64 -14.72
C PRO A 34 0.41 9.28 -14.13
N SER A 35 0.29 8.16 -13.41
CA SER A 35 -1.01 7.61 -12.98
C SER A 35 -1.76 8.47 -11.95
N GLY A 36 -1.06 9.33 -11.19
CA GLY A 36 -1.65 10.14 -10.13
C GLY A 36 -2.00 9.36 -8.87
N LEU A 37 -1.71 8.05 -8.84
CA LEU A 37 -2.03 7.18 -7.70
C LEU A 37 -1.24 7.60 -6.46
N PRO A 38 -1.85 7.62 -5.27
CA PRO A 38 -1.19 8.06 -4.05
C PRO A 38 -0.06 7.13 -3.63
N VAL A 39 0.96 7.73 -3.00
CA VAL A 39 1.96 7.02 -2.21
C VAL A 39 1.69 7.35 -0.75
N VAL A 40 1.47 6.31 0.06
CA VAL A 40 1.04 6.42 1.45
C VAL A 40 1.88 5.53 2.36
N PHE A 41 1.95 5.90 3.62
CA PHE A 41 2.55 5.12 4.70
C PHE A 41 1.48 4.82 5.76
N THR A 42 1.56 3.70 6.47
CA THR A 42 0.86 3.62 7.77
C THR A 42 1.45 4.64 8.72
N SER A 43 0.61 5.27 9.55
CA SER A 43 1.09 6.29 10.49
C SER A 43 2.13 5.74 11.47
N ASN A 44 1.99 4.46 11.86
CA ASN A 44 2.95 3.75 12.68
C ASN A 44 4.34 3.66 12.03
N LEU A 45 4.41 3.28 10.74
CA LEU A 45 5.68 3.30 10.01
C LEU A 45 6.18 4.73 9.79
N PHE A 46 5.30 5.65 9.40
CA PHE A 46 5.70 7.01 9.02
C PHE A 46 6.41 7.74 10.16
N GLU A 47 5.93 7.60 11.40
CA GLU A 47 6.58 8.24 12.55
C GLU A 47 8.03 7.79 12.77
N ASP A 48 8.33 6.51 12.51
CA ASP A 48 9.68 5.98 12.66
C ASP A 48 10.63 6.45 11.55
N VAL A 49 10.08 6.72 10.36
CA VAL A 49 10.88 6.97 9.15
C VAL A 49 10.77 8.39 8.60
N LYS A 50 10.02 9.29 9.24
CA LYS A 50 9.70 10.64 8.75
C LYS A 50 10.90 11.49 8.33
N ASP A 51 12.08 11.24 8.88
CA ASP A 51 13.29 11.99 8.54
C ASP A 51 13.96 11.49 7.24
N HIS A 52 13.69 10.26 6.81
CA HIS A 52 14.30 9.62 5.64
C HIS A 52 13.30 8.88 4.73
N TYR A 53 11.99 9.13 4.89
CA TYR A 53 10.91 8.45 4.15
C TYR A 53 11.06 8.49 2.63
N LYS A 54 11.68 9.54 2.09
CA LYS A 54 11.93 9.68 0.64
C LYS A 54 12.90 8.64 0.10
N GLU A 55 13.91 8.27 0.89
CA GLU A 55 14.87 7.23 0.54
C GLU A 55 14.17 5.86 0.51
N ILE A 56 13.32 5.60 1.50
CA ILE A 56 12.49 4.39 1.57
C ILE A 56 11.55 4.31 0.35
N ILE A 57 10.90 5.42 -0.02
CA ILE A 57 10.08 5.48 -1.23
C ILE A 57 10.91 5.09 -2.45
N ALA A 58 12.09 5.69 -2.62
CA ALA A 58 12.95 5.42 -3.77
C ALA A 58 13.34 3.93 -3.83
N THR A 59 13.78 3.34 -2.71
CA THR A 59 14.11 1.92 -2.63
C THR A 59 12.91 1.02 -2.91
N GLY A 60 11.75 1.32 -2.33
CA GLY A 60 10.52 0.55 -2.54
C GLY A 60 10.08 0.54 -4.00
N LEU A 61 10.11 1.70 -4.66
CA LEU A 61 9.78 1.81 -6.08
C LEU A 61 10.79 1.08 -6.95
N GLU A 62 12.08 1.10 -6.61
CA GLU A 62 13.10 0.31 -7.31
C GLU A 62 12.81 -1.19 -7.20
N LEU A 63 12.44 -1.69 -6.02
CA LEU A 63 12.08 -3.09 -5.83
C LEU A 63 10.80 -3.49 -6.58
N LEU A 64 9.79 -2.63 -6.59
CA LEU A 64 8.52 -2.88 -7.30
C LEU A 64 8.69 -2.96 -8.83
N ASN A 65 9.75 -2.33 -9.36
CA ASN A 65 10.10 -2.42 -10.77
C ASN A 65 10.77 -3.75 -11.15
N LYS A 66 11.28 -4.50 -10.18
CA LYS A 66 11.86 -5.83 -10.42
C LYS A 66 10.73 -6.86 -10.43
N PRO A 67 10.68 -7.81 -11.38
CA PRO A 67 9.66 -8.85 -11.41
C PRO A 67 9.83 -9.81 -10.23
N ASP A 68 8.72 -10.36 -9.73
CA ASP A 68 8.69 -11.39 -8.69
C ASP A 68 7.68 -12.49 -9.07
N GLU A 69 7.92 -13.73 -8.65
CA GLU A 69 7.05 -14.87 -8.97
C GLU A 69 5.67 -14.77 -8.30
N GLU A 70 5.59 -14.03 -7.19
CA GLU A 70 4.34 -13.77 -6.46
C GLU A 70 3.55 -12.58 -7.02
N ASP A 71 4.07 -11.89 -8.04
CA ASP A 71 3.36 -10.79 -8.69
C ASP A 71 2.06 -11.28 -9.34
N THR A 72 0.99 -10.52 -9.09
CA THR A 72 -0.29 -10.72 -9.78
C THR A 72 -0.58 -9.54 -10.70
N PRO A 73 -1.52 -9.67 -11.66
CA PRO A 73 -1.95 -8.55 -12.49
C PRO A 73 -2.51 -7.35 -11.71
N TYR A 74 -2.88 -7.54 -10.44
CA TYR A 74 -3.57 -6.56 -9.62
C TYR A 74 -2.72 -6.03 -8.46
N MET A 75 -1.64 -6.72 -8.10
CA MET A 75 -0.89 -6.45 -6.89
C MET A 75 0.57 -6.91 -7.02
N LYS A 76 1.48 -6.10 -6.48
CA LYS A 76 2.88 -6.44 -6.20
C LYS A 76 3.20 -6.18 -4.73
N LEU A 77 4.06 -7.01 -4.14
CA LEU A 77 4.53 -6.89 -2.77
C LEU A 77 6.06 -6.98 -2.74
N ARG A 78 6.75 -6.08 -2.04
CA ARG A 78 8.20 -6.16 -1.81
C ARG A 78 8.54 -5.85 -0.36
N VAL A 79 9.72 -6.28 0.07
CA VAL A 79 10.25 -6.05 1.42
C VAL A 79 11.55 -5.26 1.30
N ILE A 80 11.62 -4.07 1.89
CA ILE A 80 12.75 -3.12 1.72
C ILE A 80 13.94 -3.44 2.63
N GLU A 81 13.69 -4.12 3.74
CA GLU A 81 14.69 -4.75 4.59
C GLU A 81 14.00 -5.96 5.23
N THR A 82 14.64 -7.13 5.23
CA THR A 82 14.00 -8.36 5.70
C THR A 82 13.48 -8.19 7.14
N GLY A 83 12.15 -8.11 7.27
CA GLY A 83 11.45 -8.02 8.55
C GLY A 83 11.01 -6.63 9.01
N SER A 84 11.28 -5.55 8.25
CA SER A 84 11.04 -4.17 8.74
C SER A 84 9.96 -3.42 7.98
N ILE A 85 10.00 -3.43 6.65
CA ILE A 85 9.13 -2.56 5.82
C ILE A 85 8.62 -3.33 4.62
N TRP A 86 7.31 -3.39 4.49
CA TRP A 86 6.61 -3.92 3.34
C TRP A 86 6.13 -2.78 2.45
N VAL A 87 6.19 -2.99 1.14
CA VAL A 87 5.61 -2.09 0.15
C VAL A 87 4.68 -2.87 -0.77
N VAL A 88 3.42 -2.42 -0.84
CA VAL A 88 2.39 -2.98 -1.70
C VAL A 88 2.05 -1.97 -2.77
N ALA A 89 1.98 -2.42 -4.03
CA ALA A 89 1.43 -1.63 -5.12
C ALA A 89 0.21 -2.34 -5.71
N ASN A 90 -0.91 -1.64 -5.80
CA ASN A 90 -2.15 -2.15 -6.39
C ASN A 90 -2.88 -1.04 -7.18
N ALA A 91 -4.14 -1.27 -7.53
CA ALA A 91 -4.95 -0.30 -8.27
C ALA A 91 -5.27 1.00 -7.50
N GLU A 92 -5.15 0.99 -6.17
CA GLU A 92 -5.46 2.14 -5.31
C GLU A 92 -4.24 3.01 -5.02
N GLY A 93 -3.03 2.44 -5.10
CA GLY A 93 -1.79 3.18 -4.93
C GLY A 93 -0.62 2.33 -4.45
N VAL A 94 0.34 3.00 -3.81
CA VAL A 94 1.49 2.36 -3.17
C VAL A 94 1.45 2.63 -1.67
N THR A 95 1.41 1.56 -0.89
CA THR A 95 1.34 1.61 0.57
C THR A 95 2.61 1.01 1.16
N PHE A 96 3.27 1.78 2.02
CA PHE A 96 4.40 1.36 2.84
C PHE A 96 3.92 1.10 4.27
N MET A 97 4.27 -0.04 4.85
CA MET A 97 3.80 -0.43 6.18
C MET A 97 4.76 -1.36 6.90
N LYS A 98 4.61 -1.50 8.22
CA LYS A 98 5.27 -2.57 8.96
C LYS A 98 4.54 -3.90 8.72
N PRO A 99 5.21 -5.06 8.84
CA PRO A 99 4.56 -6.36 8.67
C PRO A 99 3.34 -6.57 9.57
N GLU A 100 3.37 -6.05 10.79
CA GLU A 100 2.27 -6.14 11.75
C GLU A 100 1.05 -5.26 11.42
N ASP A 101 1.20 -4.29 10.51
CA ASP A 101 0.12 -3.44 10.05
C ASP A 101 -0.61 -4.02 8.81
N TYR A 102 -0.12 -5.14 8.25
CA TYR A 102 -0.70 -5.86 7.11
C TYR A 102 -1.72 -6.91 7.54
#